data_AF-A0AA48RAW7-F1
#
_entry.id   AF-A0AA48RAW7-F1
#
_cell.length_a   1.000
_cell.length_b   1.000
_cell.length_c   1.000
_cell.angle_alpha   90.00
_cell.angle_beta   90.00
_cell.angle_gamma   90.00
#
_symmetry.space_group_name_H-M   'P 1'
#
loop_
_entity.id
_entity.type
_entity.pdbx_description
1 polymer ?
#
loop_
_entity_poly.entity_id
_entity_poly.type
_entity_poly.pdbx_seq_one_letter_code
_entity_poly.pdbx_strand_id
1 'polypeptide(L)' 'MSRPDTDPITSFNVLLKIAAVLALLLGSYNLWSFFYSSRYQALCGKSYWELSRAQLDACLDQKRGLEGK' A
#
# COMPACT_ATOMS: atom_id res chain seq x y z
N MET A 1 -43.57 13.81 -8.81
CA MET A 1 -42.23 13.87 -8.19
C MET A 1 -41.22 14.12 -9.29
N SER A 2 -40.78 15.36 -9.43
CA SER A 2 -39.77 15.77 -10.40
C SER A 2 -38.41 15.23 -9.94
N ARG A 3 -37.70 14.50 -10.80
CA ARG A 3 -36.32 14.05 -10.52
C ARG A 3 -35.45 15.27 -10.18
N PRO A 4 -34.55 15.19 -9.18
CA PRO A 4 -33.60 16.27 -8.97
C PRO A 4 -32.65 16.27 -10.16
N ASP A 5 -32.77 17.28 -11.04
CA ASP A 5 -31.76 17.60 -12.05
C ASP A 5 -30.48 17.93 -11.30
N THR A 6 -29.60 16.94 -11.17
CA THR A 6 -28.30 17.16 -10.52
C THR A 6 -27.47 17.95 -11.51
N ASP A 7 -27.08 19.18 -11.15
CA ASP A 7 -26.30 20.03 -12.03
C ASP A 7 -25.06 19.28 -12.56
N PRO A 8 -24.78 19.35 -13.88
CA PRO A 8 -23.69 18.60 -14.51
C PRO A 8 -22.32 18.94 -13.89
N ILE A 9 -22.16 20.17 -13.40
CA ILE A 9 -20.96 20.65 -12.70
C ILE A 9 -20.78 19.91 -11.36
N THR A 10 -21.86 19.71 -10.62
CA THR A 10 -21.84 19.01 -9.32
C THR A 10 -21.49 17.54 -9.52
N SER A 11 -22.04 16.92 -10.56
CA SER A 11 -21.72 15.53 -10.94
C SER A 11 -20.25 15.35 -11.33
N PHE A 12 -19.70 16.28 -12.13
CA PHE A 12 -18.29 16.26 -12.52
C PHE A 12 -17.34 16.43 -11.32
N ASN A 13 -17.64 17.35 -10.41
CA ASN A 13 -16.86 17.56 -9.18
C ASN A 13 -16.85 16.33 -8.27
N VAL A 14 -17.98 15.61 -8.17
CA VAL A 14 -18.04 14.35 -7.42
C VAL A 14 -17.16 13.28 -8.05
N LEU A 15 -17.20 13.15 -9.38
CA LEU A 15 -16.37 12.20 -10.13
C LEU A 15 -14.87 12.47 -9.95
N LEU A 16 -14.46 13.73 -10.02
CA LEU A 16 -13.08 14.15 -9.77
C LEU A 16 -12.60 13.84 -8.35
N LYS A 17 -13.45 14.08 -7.35
CA LYS A 17 -13.14 13.73 -5.95
C LYS A 17 -12.96 12.23 -5.78
N ILE A 18 -13.83 11.42 -6.38
CA ILE A 18 -13.71 9.96 -6.33
C ILE A 18 -12.42 9.51 -7.01
N ALA A 19 -12.10 10.03 -8.19
CA ALA A 19 -10.86 9.71 -8.90
C ALA A 19 -9.62 10.11 -8.08
N ALA A 20 -9.64 11.28 -7.45
CA ALA A 20 -8.54 11.73 -6.59
C ALA A 20 -8.35 10.81 -5.37
N VAL A 21 -9.43 10.40 -4.71
CA VAL A 21 -9.37 9.46 -3.57
C VAL A 21 -8.81 8.10 -4.02
N LEU A 22 -9.29 7.57 -5.15
CA LEU A 22 -8.78 6.30 -5.69
C LEU A 22 -7.30 6.39 -6.05
N ALA A 23 -6.87 7.48 -6.69
CA ALA A 23 -5.47 7.72 -7.01
C ALA A 23 -4.60 7.81 -5.74
N LEU A 24 -5.08 8.48 -4.69
CA LEU A 24 -4.40 8.56 -3.40
C LEU A 24 -4.25 7.17 -2.75
N LEU A 25 -5.31 6.36 -2.74
CA LEU A 25 -5.28 5.02 -2.18
C LEU A 25 -4.31 4.11 -2.95
N LEU A 26 -4.41 4.09 -4.27
CA LEU A 26 -3.52 3.30 -5.14
C LEU A 26 -2.07 3.76 -5.05
N GLY A 27 -1.83 5.07 -5.08
CA GLY A 27 -0.49 5.64 -4.93
C GLY A 27 0.12 5.30 -3.58
N SER A 28 -0.62 5.50 -2.50
CA SER A 28 -0.16 5.19 -1.14
C SER A 28 0.10 3.69 -0.96
N TYR A 29 -0.75 2.83 -1.52
CA TYR A 29 -0.55 1.38 -1.47
C TYR A 29 0.70 0.93 -2.24
N ASN A 30 0.93 1.48 -3.43
CA ASN A 30 2.14 1.18 -4.21
C ASN A 30 3.39 1.67 -3.49
N LEU A 31 3.36 2.88 -2.93
CA LEU A 31 4.48 3.44 -2.16
C LEU A 31 4.77 2.55 -0.94
N TRP A 32 3.73 2.20 -0.17
CA TRP A 32 3.85 1.32 0.98
C TRP A 32 4.42 -0.05 0.57
N SER A 33 3.87 -0.68 -0.46
CA SER A 33 4.33 -1.97 -0.97
C SER A 33 5.80 -1.95 -1.38
N PHE A 34 6.24 -0.88 -2.07
CA PHE A 34 7.63 -0.69 -2.46
C PHE A 34 8.56 -0.54 -1.25
N PHE A 35 8.24 0.36 -0.31
CA PHE A 35 9.08 0.55 0.87
C PHE A 35 9.09 -0.67 1.78
N TYR A 36 7.94 -1.31 1.97
CA TYR A 36 7.83 -2.49 2.81
C TYR A 36 8.64 -3.63 2.20
N SER A 37 8.44 -3.95 0.91
CA SER A 37 9.24 -4.97 0.22
C SER A 37 10.74 -4.67 0.20
N SER A 38 11.15 -3.41 -0.02
CA SER A 38 12.56 -3.00 -0.02
C SER A 38 13.26 -3.29 1.32
N ARG A 39 12.57 -3.04 2.45
CA ARG A 39 13.11 -3.38 3.78
C ARG A 39 13.34 -4.89 3.93
N TYR A 40 12.40 -5.72 3.49
CA TYR A 40 12.58 -7.17 3.53
C TYR A 40 13.63 -7.66 2.53
N GLN A 41 13.78 -6.99 1.39
CA GLN A 41 14.83 -7.32 0.43
C GLN A 41 16.22 -6.98 0.99
N ALA A 42 16.37 -5.88 1.72
CA ALA A 42 17.61 -5.52 2.40
C ALA A 42 17.95 -6.44 3.58
N LEU A 43 16.93 -6.93 4.30
CA LEU A 43 17.11 -7.78 5.48
C LEU A 43 17.22 -9.27 5.16
N CYS A 44 16.43 -9.75 4.21
CA CYS A 44 16.21 -11.16 3.91
C CYS A 44 16.59 -11.54 2.48
N GLY A 45 17.06 -10.60 1.66
CA GLY A 45 17.40 -10.84 0.25
C GLY A 45 16.21 -11.12 -0.68
N LYS A 46 14.98 -11.06 -0.17
CA LYS A 46 13.74 -11.38 -0.89
C LYS A 46 12.64 -10.35 -0.63
N SER A 47 11.75 -10.16 -1.60
CA SER A 47 10.63 -9.23 -1.43
C SER A 47 9.61 -9.79 -0.42
N TYR A 48 8.93 -8.88 0.30
CA TYR A 48 7.88 -9.23 1.26
C TYR A 48 6.81 -10.18 0.68
N TRP A 49 6.47 -9.97 -0.60
CA TRP A 49 5.42 -10.73 -1.29
C TRP A 49 5.85 -12.14 -1.71
N GLU A 50 7.16 -12.41 -1.77
CA GLU A 50 7.72 -13.71 -2.12
C GLU A 50 8.05 -14.58 -0.91
N LEU A 51 8.07 -14.00 0.29
CA LEU A 51 8.40 -14.69 1.53
C LEU A 51 7.13 -15.26 2.17
N SER A 52 7.18 -16.55 2.53
CA SER A 52 6.15 -17.11 3.41
C SER A 52 6.27 -16.52 4.81
N ARG A 53 5.17 -16.46 5.58
CA ARG A 53 5.19 -15.91 6.95
C ARG A 53 6.28 -16.53 7.83
N ALA A 54 6.49 -17.85 7.71
CA ALA A 54 7.53 -18.56 8.45
C ALA A 54 8.96 -18.13 8.05
N GLN A 55 9.20 -17.84 6.77
CA GLN A 55 10.49 -17.34 6.29
C GLN A 55 10.75 -15.89 6.71
N LEU A 56 9.67 -15.10 6.78
CA LEU A 56 9.68 -13.73 7.28
C LEU A 56 10.08 -13.68 8.76
N ASP A 57 9.43 -14.50 9.59
CA ASP A 57 9.72 -14.57 11.02
C ASP A 57 11.13 -15.10 11.27
N ALA A 58 11.57 -16.15 10.58
CA ALA A 58 12.92 -16.69 10.71
C ALA A 58 14.01 -15.66 10.37
N CYS A 59 13.79 -14.86 9.32
CA CYS A 59 14.72 -13.79 8.94
C CYS A 59 14.75 -12.65 9.98
N LEU A 60 13.59 -12.24 10.48
CA LEU A 60 13.50 -11.20 11.52
C LEU A 60 14.14 -11.66 12.83
N ASP A 61 14.03 -12.94 13.17
CA ASP A 61 14.65 -13.53 14.35
C ASP A 61 16.18 -13.59 14.20
N GLN A 62 16.67 -13.96 13.01
CA GLN A 62 18.10 -13.93 12.70
C GLN A 62 18.69 -12.52 12.79
N LYS A 63 17.93 -11.51 12.33
CA LYS A 63 18.32 -10.10 12.47
C LYS A 63 18.39 -9.66 13.94
N ARG A 64 17.41 -10.03 14.76
CA ARG A 64 17.43 -9.76 16.22
C ARG A 64 18.62 -10.41 16.91
N GLY A 65 18.99 -11.62 16.50
CA GLY A 65 20.19 -12.31 17.00
C GLY A 65 21.50 -11.60 16.64
N LEU A 66 21.54 -10.87 15.52
CA LEU A 66 22.70 -10.09 15.07
C LEU A 66 22.75 -8.67 15.67
N GLU A 67 21.60 -8.04 15.92
CA GLU A 67 21.51 -6.72 16.59
C GLU A 67 21.61 -6.81 18.13
N GLY A 68 21.43 -8.00 18.71
CA GLY A 68 21.49 -8.26 20.15
C GLY A 68 22.88 -8.57 20.72
N LYS A 69 23.96 -8.17 20.04
CA LYS A 69 25.35 -8.38 20.45
C LYS A 69 26.16 -7.09 20.31
#